data_AF-A0A2V5XN21-F1
#
_entry.id   AF-A0A2V5XN21-F1
#
_cell.length_a   1.000
_cell.length_b   1.000
_cell.length_c   1.000
_cell.angle_alpha   90.00
_cell.angle_beta   90.00
_cell.angle_gamma   90.00
#
_symmetry.space_group_name_H-M   'P 1'
#
loop_
_entity.id
_entity.type
_entity.pdbx_description
1 polymer ?
#
loop_
_entity_poly.entity_id
_entity_poly.type
_entity_poly.pdbx_seq_one_letter_code
_entity_poly.pdbx_strand_id
1 'polypeptide(L)' 'MRVHHDQLELRTNSKGLYEITEDVQSKIDRSGVRNGTVTVFVQHTSCSIVIMENADPTARDDLEEF' A
#
# COMPACT_ATOMS: atom_id res chain seq x y z
N MET A 1 1.05 -3.54 25.01
CA MET A 1 0.95 -3.70 23.55
C MET A 1 0.53 -2.37 22.96
N ARG A 2 1.39 -1.72 22.16
CA ARG A 2 1.07 -0.43 21.54
C ARG A 2 0.32 -0.70 20.23
N VAL A 3 -0.78 0.00 20.00
CA VAL A 3 -1.55 -0.05 18.75
C VAL A 3 -1.60 1.37 18.20
N HIS A 4 -1.30 1.53 16.92
CA HIS A 4 -1.37 2.79 16.20
C HIS A 4 -2.28 2.63 15.00
N HIS A 5 -3.15 3.59 14.76
CA HIS A 5 -4.03 3.62 13.60
C HIS A 5 -3.77 4.90 12.81
N ASP A 6 -3.78 4.79 11.49
CA ASP A 6 -3.55 5.88 10.56
C ASP A 6 -4.36 5.61 9.28
N GLN A 7 -4.68 6.66 8.51
CA GLN A 7 -5.50 6.55 7.29
C GLN A 7 -4.75 7.10 6.09
N LEU A 8 -4.79 6.39 4.97
CA LEU A 8 -4.25 6.84 3.69
C LEU A 8 -5.41 7.07 2.73
N GLU A 9 -5.55 8.30 2.22
CA GLU A 9 -6.49 8.61 1.14
C GLU A 9 -5.71 8.78 -0.15
N LEU A 10 -6.12 8.04 -1.19
CA LEU A 10 -5.51 8.09 -2.50
C LEU A 10 -6.54 8.52 -3.53
N ARG A 11 -6.26 9.60 -4.26
CA ARG A 11 -7.06 9.99 -5.42
C ARG A 11 -6.50 9.31 -6.65
N THR A 12 -7.32 8.50 -7.30
CA THR A 12 -6.98 7.81 -8.55
C THR A 12 -7.66 8.50 -9.73
N ASN A 13 -7.01 8.51 -10.89
CA ASN A 13 -7.57 9.11 -12.11
C ASN A 13 -8.21 8.05 -13.01
N SER A 14 -7.55 6.90 -13.17
CA SER A 14 -7.98 5.77 -13.98
C SER A 14 -7.74 4.43 -13.27
N LYS A 15 -8.25 3.33 -13.84
CA LYS A 15 -7.81 1.98 -13.45
C LYS A 15 -6.28 1.91 -13.63
N GLY A 16 -5.61 1.28 -12.66
CA GLY A 16 -4.17 1.06 -12.70
C GLY A 16 -3.64 0.71 -11.32
N LEU A 17 -2.35 0.40 -11.27
CA LEU A 17 -1.60 0.19 -10.04
C LEU A 17 -1.05 1.52 -9.54
N TYR A 18 -1.19 1.75 -8.24
CA TYR A 18 -0.67 2.94 -7.57
C TYR A 18 0.26 2.48 -6.45
N GLU A 19 1.49 2.99 -6.48
CA GLU A 19 2.46 2.68 -5.46
C GLU A 19 2.20 3.50 -4.19
N ILE A 20 2.13 2.81 -3.05
CA ILE A 20 1.85 3.41 -1.73
C ILE A 20 2.90 3.04 -0.68
N THR A 21 4.04 2.47 -1.10
CA THR A 21 5.08 1.94 -0.21
C THR A 21 5.62 3.01 0.73
N GLU A 22 5.98 4.18 0.18
CA GLU A 22 6.53 5.30 0.96
C GLU A 22 5.50 5.91 1.92
N ASP A 23 4.24 6.02 1.50
CA ASP A 23 3.16 6.51 2.36
C ASP A 23 2.91 5.60 3.57
N VAL A 24 2.93 4.29 3.36
CA VAL A 24 2.80 3.28 4.42
C VAL A 24 4.03 3.33 5.33
N GLN A 25 5.24 3.40 4.78
CA GLN A 25 6.48 3.49 5.56
C GLN A 25 6.50 4.74 6.45
N SER A 26 6.11 5.91 5.92
CA SER A 26 6.04 7.15 6.69
C SER A 26 5.11 7.03 7.90
N LYS A 27 3.97 6.33 7.76
CA LYS A 27 3.03 6.08 8.86
C LYS A 27 3.61 5.12 9.90
N ILE A 28 4.32 4.07 9.47
CA ILE A 28 5.03 3.15 10.37
C ILE A 28 6.09 3.91 11.16
N ASP A 29 6.89 4.76 10.53
CA ASP A 29 7.94 5.54 11.20
C ASP A 29 7.34 6.47 12.27
N ARG A 30 6.25 7.17 11.94
CA ARG A 30 5.53 8.03 12.90
C ARG A 30 4.91 7.25 14.06
N SER A 31 4.57 5.98 13.86
CA SER A 31 4.05 5.12 14.93
C SER A 31 5.10 4.84 16.02
N GLY A 32 6.40 4.97 15.71
CA GLY A 32 7.50 4.66 16.63
C GLY A 32 7.57 3.19 17.07
N VAL A 33 6.81 2.29 16.43
CA VAL A 33 6.88 0.85 16.65
C VAL A 33 8.10 0.29 15.92
N ARG A 34 9.00 -0.36 16.65
CA ARG A 34 10.24 -0.92 16.07
C ARG A 34 10.11 -2.40 15.66
N ASN A 35 9.23 -3.14 16.33
CA ASN A 35 8.98 -4.56 16.07
C ASN A 35 7.49 -4.82 16.28
N GLY A 36 6.85 -5.45 15.30
CA GLY A 36 5.41 -5.73 15.35
C GLY A 36 4.88 -6.19 14.00
N THR A 37 3.57 -6.04 13.83
CA THR A 37 2.85 -6.39 12.60
C THR A 37 2.10 -5.16 12.11
N VAL A 38 2.07 -5.00 10.78
CA VAL A 38 1.26 -3.97 10.11
C VAL A 38 0.15 -4.67 9.37
N THR A 39 -1.08 -4.20 9.58
CA THR A 39 -2.25 -4.62 8.80
C THR A 39 -2.65 -3.45 7.91
N VAL A 40 -2.69 -3.68 6.61
CA VAL A 40 -3.19 -2.71 5.63
C VAL A 40 -4.54 -3.21 5.12
N PHE A 41 -5.57 -2.39 5.26
CA PHE A 41 -6.94 -2.74 4.93
C PHE A 41 -7.56 -1.70 3.99
N VAL A 42 -8.14 -2.18 2.89
CA VAL A 42 -8.87 -1.33 1.93
C VAL A 42 -10.33 -1.25 2.36
N GLN A 43 -10.83 -0.03 2.58
CA GLN A 43 -12.24 0.22 2.95
C GLN A 43 -13.14 0.38 1.72
N HIS A 44 -12.84 -0.34 0.63
CA HIS A 44 -13.54 -0.30 -0.64
C HIS A 44 -13.65 -1.70 -1.22
N THR A 45 -14.73 -1.95 -1.95
CA THR A 45 -14.97 -3.24 -2.64
C THR A 45 -14.51 -3.24 -4.09
N SER A 46 -14.04 -2.11 -4.61
CA SER A 46 -13.69 -1.90 -6.02
C SER A 46 -12.18 -1.84 -6.29
N CYS A 47 -11.35 -2.07 -5.29
CA CYS A 47 -9.89 -2.15 -5.41
C CYS A 47 -9.29 -3.11 -4.39
N SER A 48 -8.03 -3.45 -4.58
CA SER A 48 -7.28 -4.40 -3.75
C SER A 48 -5.89 -3.86 -3.44
N ILE A 49 -5.26 -4.41 -2.40
CA ILE A 49 -3.83 -4.24 -2.16
C ILE A 49 -3.11 -5.46 -2.72
N VAL A 50 -1.99 -5.20 -3.40
CA VAL A 50 -1.07 -6.23 -3.86
C VAL A 50 0.33 -5.89 -3.34
N ILE A 51 1.15 -6.91 -3.10
CA ILE A 51 2.57 -6.77 -2.79
C ILE A 51 3.30 -7.45 -3.94
N MET A 52 4.08 -6.68 -4.68
CA MET A 52 4.77 -7.12 -5.88
C MET A 52 6.22 -6.63 -5.86
N GLU A 53 7.04 -7.21 -6.73
CA GLU A 53 8.35 -6.66 -7.04
C GLU A 53 8.20 -5.31 -7.76
N ASN A 54 8.95 -4.30 -7.31
CA ASN A 54 9.00 -2.99 -7.94
C ASN A 54 10.41 -2.64 -8.45
N ALA A 55 11.22 -3.65 -8.76
CA ALA A 55 12.55 -3.48 -9.35
C ALA A 55 12.51 -3.49 -10.89
N ASP A 56 11.60 -4.29 -11.46
CA ASP A 56 11.36 -4.35 -12.90
C ASP A 56 10.03 -3.67 -13.24
N PRO A 57 10.02 -2.58 -14.04
CA PRO A 57 8.78 -1.91 -14.42
C PRO A 57 7.82 -2.82 -15.21
N THR A 58 8.32 -3.84 -15.90
CA THR A 58 7.49 -4.76 -16.69
C THR A 58 6.58 -5.64 -15.83
N ALA A 59 6.93 -5.87 -14.57
CA ALA A 59 6.09 -6.64 -13.64
C ALA A 59 4.73 -5.97 -13.36
N ARG A 60 4.64 -4.64 -13.52
CA ARG A 60 3.37 -3.90 -13.41
C ARG A 60 2.54 -4.04 -14.66
N ASP A 61 3.18 -3.98 -15.83
CA ASP A 61 2.52 -4.12 -17.13
C ASP A 61 1.86 -5.50 -17.24
N ASP A 62 2.56 -6.55 -16.83
CA ASP A 62 2.02 -7.92 -16.78
C ASP A 62 0.71 -7.97 -16.00
N LEU A 63 0.64 -7.36 -14.81
CA LEU A 63 -0.56 -7.41 -13.96
C LEU A 63 -1.70 -6.52 -14.48
N GLU A 64 -1.40 -5.48 -15.25
CA GLU A 64 -2.41 -4.61 -15.87
C GLU A 64 -2.98 -5.21 -17.17
N GLU A 65 -2.25 -6.11 -17.83
CA GLU A 65 -2.64 -6.77 -19.08
C GLU A 65 -3.60 -7.97 -18.84
N PHE A 66 -3.63 -8.54 -17.64
CA PHE A 66 -4.55 -9.62 -17.23
C PHE A 66 -5.81 -9.12 -16.47
#